data_AF-A0A7C1PAR7-F1
#
_entry.id   AF-A0A7C1PAR7-F1
#
_cell.length_a   1.000
_cell.length_b   1.000
_cell.length_c   1.000
_cell.angle_alpha   90.00
_cell.angle_beta   90.00
_cell.angle_gamma   90.00
#
_symmetry.space_group_name_H-M   'P 1'
#
loop_
_entity.id
_entity.type
_entity.pdbx_description
1 polymer ?
#
loop_
_entity_poly.entity_id
_entity_poly.type
_entity_poly.pdbx_seq_one_letter_code
_entity_poly.pdbx_strand_id
1 'polypeptide(L)'
;MKFKNLLSVIAVSVTSLVSVSQVSADIVTIGIEAYVDGSSTLNIQHDSVWWDHYTFSAPGEWIHHTNEAGPLPTMIGNTAWYPDWSDCNPNATPPCRSSTVVGEIEPLGMVMGYQVLEGRSPVSFVLPSINNNDILSIVFDDIFGGASWYSIELTYSVAEQNVSEIPVPATAWLFGSALIGLTGVRRLKR
;
A
#
# COMPACT_ATOMS: atom_id res chain seq x y z
N MET A 1 30.05 -44.06 -62.23
CA MET A 1 30.25 -43.70 -60.81
C MET A 1 29.14 -42.73 -60.39
N LYS A 2 28.29 -43.09 -59.42
CA LYS A 2 27.18 -42.25 -58.93
C LYS A 2 27.60 -41.60 -57.61
N PHE A 3 27.76 -40.28 -57.59
CA PHE A 3 27.97 -39.51 -56.35
C PHE A 3 26.63 -39.31 -55.64
N LYS A 4 26.54 -39.81 -54.40
CA LYS A 4 25.41 -39.59 -53.49
C LYS A 4 25.65 -38.26 -52.77
N ASN A 5 24.80 -37.27 -53.02
CA ASN A 5 24.79 -36.01 -52.28
C ASN A 5 24.16 -36.24 -50.90
N LEU A 6 24.97 -36.07 -49.86
CA LEU A 6 24.54 -36.11 -48.46
C LEU A 6 24.21 -34.67 -48.05
N LEU A 7 22.92 -34.31 -48.03
CA LEU A 7 22.48 -33.05 -47.43
C LEU A 7 22.58 -33.18 -45.90
N SER A 8 23.51 -32.43 -45.31
CA SER A 8 23.63 -32.29 -43.86
C SER A 8 22.63 -31.24 -43.39
N VAL A 9 21.62 -31.66 -42.63
CA VAL A 9 20.64 -30.75 -42.01
C VAL A 9 21.23 -30.25 -40.69
N ILE A 10 21.54 -28.96 -40.62
CA ILE A 10 21.99 -28.30 -39.39
C ILE A 10 20.74 -27.92 -38.58
N ALA A 11 20.47 -28.64 -37.51
CA ALA A 11 19.46 -28.26 -36.52
C ALA A 11 20.03 -27.13 -35.64
N VAL A 12 19.55 -25.91 -35.84
CA VAL A 12 19.86 -24.78 -34.97
C VAL A 12 18.86 -24.81 -33.80
N SER A 13 19.31 -25.27 -32.63
CA SER A 13 18.54 -25.12 -31.39
C SER A 13 18.63 -23.67 -30.92
N VAL A 14 17.52 -22.95 -30.98
CA VAL A 14 17.38 -21.62 -30.40
C VAL A 14 17.04 -21.79 -28.92
N THR A 15 18.02 -21.59 -28.04
CA THR A 15 17.80 -21.48 -26.60
C THR A 15 17.33 -20.06 -26.28
N SER A 16 16.04 -19.91 -25.96
CA SER A 16 15.51 -18.66 -25.44
C SER A 16 15.99 -18.46 -24.00
N LEU A 17 16.81 -17.44 -23.77
CA LEU A 17 17.12 -16.95 -22.42
C LEU A 17 15.87 -16.24 -21.89
N VAL A 18 15.19 -16.85 -20.92
CA VAL A 18 14.16 -16.18 -20.13
C VAL A 18 14.87 -15.44 -19.02
N SER A 19 14.92 -14.12 -19.11
CA SER A 19 15.35 -13.27 -18.00
C SER A 19 14.21 -13.21 -16.98
N VAL A 20 14.45 -13.73 -15.77
CA VAL A 20 13.57 -13.49 -14.63
C VAL A 20 13.98 -12.14 -14.04
N SER A 21 13.15 -11.12 -14.24
CA SER A 21 13.30 -9.87 -13.49
C SER A 21 12.96 -10.16 -12.03
N GLN A 22 13.92 -9.98 -11.13
CA GLN A 22 13.62 -9.93 -9.70
C GLN A 22 12.90 -8.61 -9.44
N VAL A 23 11.64 -8.69 -9.04
CA VAL A 23 10.98 -7.52 -8.47
C VAL A 23 11.48 -7.39 -7.03
N SER A 24 12.11 -6.25 -6.73
CA SER A 24 12.48 -5.92 -5.37
C SER A 24 11.29 -5.20 -4.76
N ALA A 25 10.75 -5.73 -3.66
CA ALA A 25 9.75 -5.00 -2.91
C ALA A 25 10.42 -3.76 -2.29
N ASP A 26 9.82 -2.59 -2.52
CA ASP A 26 10.27 -1.37 -1.86
C ASP A 26 9.97 -1.45 -0.37
N ILE A 27 10.92 -0.98 0.44
CA ILE A 27 10.78 -0.92 1.90
C ILE A 27 10.47 0.52 2.28
N VAL A 28 9.38 0.70 3.03
CA VAL A 28 8.89 2.00 3.48
C VAL A 28 8.83 2.02 4.99
N THR A 29 9.26 3.14 5.57
CA THR A 29 9.06 3.47 6.99
C THR A 29 8.19 4.71 7.09
N ILE A 30 7.09 4.62 7.83
CA ILE A 30 6.18 5.75 8.10
C ILE A 30 6.10 6.03 9.59
N GLY A 31 5.98 7.31 9.94
CA GLY A 31 5.58 7.75 11.27
C GLY A 31 4.06 7.79 11.36
N ILE A 32 3.50 7.43 12.51
CA ILE A 32 2.08 7.58 12.84
C ILE A 32 2.01 8.32 14.17
N GLU A 33 1.33 9.46 14.19
CA GLU A 33 1.10 10.23 15.41
C GLU A 33 -0.38 10.46 15.64
N ALA A 34 -0.85 10.22 16.85
CA ALA A 34 -2.26 10.38 17.20
C ALA A 34 -2.43 10.91 18.63
N TYR A 35 -3.43 11.77 18.82
CA TYR A 35 -3.85 12.26 20.13
C TYR A 35 -5.00 11.38 20.65
N VAL A 36 -4.71 10.52 21.62
CA VAL A 36 -5.61 9.44 22.06
C VAL A 36 -5.98 9.62 23.53
N ASP A 37 -7.27 9.43 23.84
CA ASP A 37 -7.83 9.33 25.20
C ASP A 37 -8.71 8.09 25.27
N GLY A 38 -8.26 7.05 25.99
CA GLY A 38 -8.99 5.79 26.08
C GLY A 38 -8.53 4.69 25.13
N SER A 39 -9.44 3.74 24.88
CA SER A 39 -9.18 2.58 24.04
C SER A 39 -9.67 2.83 22.61
N SER A 40 -8.74 2.70 21.65
CA SER A 40 -9.01 2.87 20.22
C SER A 40 -8.10 1.94 19.41
N THR A 41 -8.50 1.59 18.20
CA THR A 41 -7.71 0.79 17.26
C THR A 41 -7.62 1.51 15.93
N LEU A 42 -6.40 1.81 15.49
CA LEU A 42 -6.14 2.27 14.13
C LEU A 42 -5.97 1.04 13.25
N ASN A 43 -6.85 0.89 12.27
CA ASN A 43 -6.82 -0.21 11.32
C ASN A 43 -6.27 0.26 9.99
N ILE A 44 -5.41 -0.56 9.41
CA ILE A 44 -4.77 -0.32 8.12
C ILE A 44 -4.98 -1.57 7.26
N GLN A 45 -5.60 -1.40 6.09
CA GLN A 45 -5.83 -2.48 5.14
C GLN A 45 -5.47 -2.00 3.74
N HIS A 46 -4.42 -2.60 3.15
CA HIS A 46 -3.84 -2.12 1.90
C HIS A 46 -3.46 -0.63 1.99
N ASP A 47 -4.20 0.25 1.30
CA ASP A 47 -4.04 1.71 1.26
C ASP A 47 -5.13 2.45 2.07
N SER A 48 -5.97 1.72 2.80
CA SER A 48 -7.12 2.23 3.54
C SER A 48 -6.83 2.30 5.04
N VAL A 49 -7.24 3.39 5.68
CA VAL A 49 -7.02 3.64 7.11
C VAL A 49 -8.30 4.13 7.78
N TRP A 50 -8.66 3.57 8.94
CA TRP A 50 -9.80 4.01 9.76
C TRP A 50 -9.57 3.73 11.24
N TRP A 51 -10.31 4.43 12.12
CA TRP A 51 -10.35 4.17 13.54
C TRP A 51 -11.58 3.35 13.94
N ASP A 52 -11.39 2.40 14.85
CA ASP A 52 -12.44 1.84 15.69
C ASP A 52 -12.20 2.31 17.15
N HIS A 53 -13.14 3.05 17.73
CA HIS A 53 -13.06 3.67 19.05
C HIS A 53 -13.97 2.96 20.06
N TYR A 54 -13.52 2.81 21.31
CA TYR A 54 -14.21 1.97 22.32
C TYR A 54 -14.48 2.65 23.66
N THR A 55 -13.64 3.55 24.15
CA THR A 55 -13.84 4.18 25.47
C THR A 55 -13.29 5.60 25.53
N PHE A 56 -13.89 6.43 26.39
CA PHE A 56 -13.56 7.84 26.60
C PHE A 56 -13.81 8.72 25.38
N SER A 57 -12.78 9.35 24.80
CA SER A 57 -12.95 10.29 23.69
C SER A 57 -12.29 9.78 22.42
N ALA A 58 -12.95 9.99 21.28
CA ALA A 58 -12.38 9.59 20.00
C ALA A 58 -10.99 10.21 19.79
N PRO A 59 -10.08 9.50 19.10
CA PRO A 59 -8.82 10.05 18.65
C PRO A 59 -9.01 11.43 17.99
N GLY A 60 -8.30 12.43 18.51
CA GLY A 60 -8.37 13.83 18.06
C GLY A 60 -9.49 14.68 18.68
N GLU A 61 -10.47 14.10 19.38
CA GLU A 61 -11.69 14.79 19.85
C GLU A 61 -11.63 15.26 21.32
N TRP A 62 -10.52 15.04 22.04
CA TRP A 62 -10.39 15.47 23.44
C TRP A 62 -10.26 16.99 23.58
N ILE A 63 -11.36 17.65 23.97
CA ILE A 63 -11.47 19.12 24.07
C ILE A 63 -11.02 19.73 25.41
N HIS A 64 -10.76 18.94 26.45
CA HIS A 64 -10.68 19.48 27.82
C HIS A 64 -9.33 20.10 28.21
N HIS A 65 -8.27 19.98 27.38
CA HIS A 65 -6.92 20.43 27.77
C HIS A 65 -6.16 21.27 26.76
N THR A 66 -6.59 21.34 25.50
CA THR A 66 -5.96 22.22 24.52
C THR A 66 -6.75 23.52 24.48
N ASN A 67 -6.06 24.68 24.53
CA ASN A 67 -6.70 25.95 24.15
C ASN A 67 -6.95 26.02 22.62
N GLU A 68 -6.99 24.86 21.96
CA GLU A 68 -7.06 24.70 20.53
C GLU A 68 -8.52 24.45 20.18
N ALA A 69 -9.07 25.33 19.36
CA ALA A 69 -10.45 25.25 18.94
C ALA A 69 -10.57 24.23 17.79
N GLY A 70 -10.59 22.94 18.08
CA GLY A 70 -10.95 21.92 17.09
C GLY A 70 -10.34 20.54 17.30
N PRO A 71 -10.75 19.57 16.46
CA PRO A 71 -10.18 18.23 16.46
C PRO A 71 -8.71 18.26 16.02
N LEU A 72 -7.92 17.36 16.58
CA LEU A 72 -6.51 17.16 16.21
C LEU A 72 -6.36 16.04 15.17
N PRO A 73 -5.45 16.18 14.19
CA PRO A 73 -5.28 15.16 13.17
C PRO A 73 -4.54 13.93 13.70
N THR A 74 -4.78 12.79 13.06
CA THR A 74 -3.82 11.69 13.03
C THR A 74 -2.81 11.99 11.91
N MET A 75 -1.53 12.06 12.24
CA MET A 75 -0.46 12.19 11.25
C MET A 75 -0.08 10.81 10.74
N ILE A 76 -0.05 10.63 9.42
CA ILE A 76 0.38 9.40 8.76
C ILE A 76 1.47 9.77 7.76
N GLY A 77 2.71 9.40 8.04
CA GLY A 77 3.89 9.95 7.39
C GLY A 77 3.91 11.47 7.54
N ASN A 78 3.74 12.18 6.42
CA ASN A 78 3.68 13.64 6.38
C ASN A 78 2.28 14.18 6.13
N THR A 79 1.25 13.32 6.05
CA THR A 79 -0.12 13.76 5.81
C THR A 79 -0.91 13.85 7.12
N ALA A 80 -1.60 14.97 7.30
CA ALA A 80 -2.59 15.14 8.36
C ALA A 80 -3.94 14.60 7.90
N TRP A 81 -4.47 13.62 8.61
CA TRP A 81 -5.82 13.09 8.42
C TRP A 81 -6.69 13.43 9.63
N TYR A 82 -7.85 14.02 9.39
CA TYR A 82 -8.85 14.31 10.41
C TYR A 82 -9.95 13.24 10.30
N PRO A 83 -10.03 12.28 11.24
CA PRO A 83 -11.07 11.27 11.21
C PRO A 83 -12.43 11.94 11.30
N ASP A 84 -13.34 11.60 10.39
CA ASP A 84 -14.72 12.09 10.47
C ASP A 84 -15.52 11.11 11.32
N TRP A 85 -16.14 11.63 12.38
CA TRP A 85 -16.96 10.89 13.31
C TRP A 85 -18.46 11.16 13.13
N SER A 86 -18.87 11.88 12.10
CA SER A 86 -20.25 12.37 11.92
C SER A 86 -21.33 11.28 11.88
N ASP A 87 -20.97 10.05 11.50
CA ASP A 87 -21.86 8.89 11.49
C ASP A 87 -22.20 8.38 12.90
N CYS A 88 -21.53 8.89 13.95
CA CYS A 88 -21.80 8.56 15.33
C CYS A 88 -21.55 9.77 16.28
N ASN A 89 -21.81 9.59 17.57
CA ASN A 89 -21.23 10.47 18.58
C ASN A 89 -20.18 9.67 19.37
N PRO A 90 -18.88 9.79 19.06
CA PRO A 90 -17.87 8.91 19.62
C PRO A 90 -17.73 9.10 21.14
N ASN A 91 -18.04 10.30 21.66
CA ASN A 91 -17.92 10.64 23.07
C ASN A 91 -19.18 10.27 23.89
N ALA A 92 -20.31 9.97 23.23
CA ALA A 92 -21.55 9.64 23.91
C ALA A 92 -21.93 8.15 23.83
N THR A 93 -21.57 7.46 22.73
CA THR A 93 -22.01 6.08 22.47
C THR A 93 -20.94 5.23 21.79
N PRO A 94 -19.82 4.91 22.44
CA PRO A 94 -18.90 3.91 21.92
C PRO A 94 -19.52 2.49 21.99
N PRO A 95 -19.12 1.55 21.09
CA PRO A 95 -18.06 1.69 20.10
C PRO A 95 -18.49 2.49 18.86
N CYS A 96 -17.54 3.19 18.24
CA CYS A 96 -17.76 3.93 17.00
C CYS A 96 -16.61 3.74 16.00
N ARG A 97 -16.93 3.79 14.71
CA ARG A 97 -15.98 3.78 13.60
C ARG A 97 -15.90 5.16 12.93
N SER A 98 -14.69 5.64 12.63
CA SER A 98 -14.50 6.85 11.83
C SER A 98 -14.75 6.60 10.34
N SER A 99 -14.75 7.67 9.55
CA SER A 99 -14.56 7.56 8.11
C SER A 99 -13.25 6.82 7.76
N THR A 100 -13.21 6.27 6.55
CA THR A 100 -12.02 5.65 5.97
C THR A 100 -11.35 6.62 5.03
N VAL A 101 -10.04 6.79 5.15
CA VAL A 101 -9.21 7.48 4.16
C VAL A 101 -8.47 6.45 3.31
N VAL A 102 -8.29 6.73 2.02
CA VAL A 102 -7.67 5.83 1.04
C VAL A 102 -6.55 6.58 0.32
N GLY A 103 -5.39 5.93 0.17
CA GLY A 103 -4.25 6.46 -0.58
C GLY A 103 -3.31 7.36 0.22
N GLU A 104 -3.47 7.43 1.54
CA GLU A 104 -2.55 8.18 2.43
C GLU A 104 -1.28 7.39 2.77
N ILE A 105 -1.29 6.08 2.49
CA ILE A 105 -0.15 5.20 2.64
C ILE A 105 0.04 4.41 1.36
N GLU A 106 1.30 4.05 1.09
CA GLU A 106 1.59 3.03 0.10
C GLU A 106 0.89 1.71 0.49
N PRO A 107 0.39 0.93 -0.47
CA PRO A 107 -0.29 -0.32 -0.19
C PRO A 107 0.54 -1.21 0.75
N LEU A 108 -0.01 -1.49 1.92
CA LEU A 108 0.64 -2.28 2.96
C LEU A 108 0.91 -3.71 2.44
N GLY A 109 2.19 -4.09 2.35
CA GLY A 109 2.63 -5.46 2.15
C GLY A 109 3.01 -6.12 3.47
N MET A 110 4.21 -6.70 3.55
CA MET A 110 4.66 -7.40 4.75
C MET A 110 5.20 -6.41 5.79
N VAL A 111 4.62 -6.44 7.00
CA VAL A 111 5.14 -5.68 8.15
C VAL A 111 6.45 -6.32 8.61
N MET A 112 7.53 -5.54 8.60
CA MET A 112 8.88 -6.00 8.98
C MET A 112 9.27 -5.57 10.38
N GLY A 113 8.69 -4.48 10.89
CA GLY A 113 8.94 -4.01 12.25
C GLY A 113 8.12 -2.79 12.61
N TYR A 114 8.04 -2.52 13.91
CA TYR A 114 7.42 -1.32 14.45
C TYR A 114 8.16 -0.89 15.72
N GLN A 115 8.07 0.40 16.04
CA GLN A 115 8.61 0.98 17.25
C GLN A 115 7.63 1.99 17.81
N VAL A 116 7.34 1.91 19.11
CA VAL A 116 6.62 2.97 19.82
C VAL A 116 7.65 3.98 20.31
N LEU A 117 7.62 5.19 19.76
CA LEU A 117 8.54 6.27 20.10
C LEU A 117 8.05 7.06 21.32
N GLU A 118 6.74 7.32 21.36
CA GLU A 118 6.08 8.07 22.43
C GLU A 118 4.71 7.47 22.72
N GLY A 119 4.31 7.52 23.99
CA GLY A 119 3.03 7.02 24.47
C GLY A 119 3.11 6.72 25.96
N ARG A 120 2.05 7.03 26.70
CA ARG A 120 2.01 6.82 28.17
C ARG A 120 1.50 5.44 28.57
N SER A 121 0.67 4.83 27.72
CA SER A 121 0.10 3.49 27.93
C SER A 121 0.59 2.53 26.85
N PRO A 122 0.47 1.20 27.07
CA PRO A 122 0.89 0.22 26.07
C PRO A 122 0.18 0.39 24.73
N VAL A 123 0.93 0.18 23.64
CA VAL A 123 0.40 0.00 22.29
C VAL A 123 0.71 -1.43 21.86
N SER A 124 -0.29 -2.13 21.33
CA SER A 124 -0.14 -3.49 20.81
C SER A 124 -0.51 -3.59 19.34
N PHE A 125 -0.02 -4.62 18.67
CA PHE A 125 -0.17 -4.79 17.23
C PHE A 125 -0.76 -6.16 16.92
N VAL A 126 -1.76 -6.19 16.05
CA VAL A 126 -2.26 -7.41 15.41
C VAL A 126 -1.85 -7.34 13.95
N LEU A 127 -0.90 -8.20 13.56
CA LEU A 127 -0.33 -8.19 12.21
C LEU A 127 -1.35 -8.66 11.17
N PRO A 128 -1.22 -8.19 9.90
CA PRO A 128 -2.02 -8.70 8.78
C PRO A 128 -1.96 -10.22 8.66
N SER A 129 -3.11 -10.83 8.45
CA SER A 129 -3.26 -12.26 8.22
C SER A 129 -4.54 -12.56 7.43
N ILE A 130 -4.59 -13.74 6.84
CA ILE A 130 -5.82 -14.20 6.16
C ILE A 130 -7.03 -14.29 7.10
N ASN A 131 -6.81 -14.44 8.42
CA ASN A 131 -7.91 -14.57 9.40
C ASN A 131 -8.51 -13.22 9.80
N ASN A 132 -7.79 -12.11 9.59
CA ASN A 132 -8.27 -10.75 9.83
C ASN A 132 -8.31 -9.93 8.55
N ASN A 133 -8.48 -10.58 7.39
CA ASN A 133 -8.59 -9.95 6.07
C ASN A 133 -7.41 -9.02 5.74
N ASP A 134 -6.20 -9.41 6.12
CA ASP A 134 -4.97 -8.64 5.91
C ASP A 134 -5.00 -7.22 6.53
N ILE A 135 -5.73 -7.07 7.63
CA ILE A 135 -5.77 -5.82 8.40
C ILE A 135 -4.62 -5.80 9.40
N LEU A 136 -3.83 -4.73 9.40
CA LEU A 136 -2.96 -4.36 10.51
C LEU A 136 -3.78 -3.54 11.50
N SER A 137 -3.85 -3.98 12.76
CA SER A 137 -4.52 -3.23 13.83
C SER A 137 -3.50 -2.76 14.87
N ILE A 138 -3.44 -1.45 15.08
CA ILE A 138 -2.65 -0.80 16.12
C ILE A 138 -3.59 -0.43 17.25
N VAL A 139 -3.47 -1.13 18.38
CA VAL A 139 -4.39 -1.03 19.51
C VAL A 139 -3.77 -0.15 20.58
N PHE A 140 -4.45 0.95 20.88
CA PHE A 140 -4.15 1.89 21.94
C PHE A 140 -5.08 1.58 23.12
N ASP A 141 -4.52 1.36 24.31
CA ASP A 141 -5.29 1.12 25.53
C ASP A 141 -4.89 2.15 26.60
N ASP A 142 -5.37 3.38 26.43
CA ASP A 142 -4.98 4.47 27.29
C ASP A 142 -5.90 4.62 28.50
N ILE A 143 -5.46 4.10 29.64
CA ILE A 143 -6.26 4.00 30.86
C ILE A 143 -6.21 5.25 31.75
N PHE A 144 -5.39 6.25 31.41
CA PHE A 144 -5.26 7.48 32.18
C PHE A 144 -6.29 8.52 31.74
N GLY A 145 -6.64 9.46 32.61
CA GLY A 145 -7.59 10.51 32.27
C GLY A 145 -7.02 11.56 31.30
N GLY A 146 -7.77 11.84 30.24
CA GLY A 146 -7.54 12.90 29.25
C GLY A 146 -6.47 12.55 28.23
N ALA A 147 -6.45 13.14 27.03
CA ALA A 147 -5.61 12.63 25.94
C ALA A 147 -4.08 12.86 26.08
N SER A 148 -3.30 12.00 25.43
CA SER A 148 -1.86 12.14 25.22
C SER A 148 -1.48 11.87 23.76
N TRP A 149 -0.36 12.43 23.32
CA TRP A 149 0.24 12.05 22.04
C TRP A 149 0.87 10.67 22.12
N TYR A 150 0.70 9.92 21.04
CA TYR A 150 1.37 8.67 20.75
C TYR A 150 2.09 8.82 19.42
N SER A 151 3.33 8.35 19.34
CA SER A 151 4.15 8.37 18.12
C SER A 151 4.73 6.98 17.88
N ILE A 152 4.55 6.47 16.66
CA ILE A 152 4.89 5.11 16.25
C ILE A 152 5.63 5.18 14.93
N GLU A 153 6.68 4.38 14.76
CA GLU A 153 7.26 4.09 13.46
C GLU A 153 6.85 2.69 13.01
N LEU A 154 6.40 2.58 11.76
CA LEU A 154 6.02 1.32 11.12
C LEU A 154 6.89 1.11 9.87
N THR A 155 7.57 -0.03 9.80
CA THR A 155 8.38 -0.42 8.64
C THR A 155 7.77 -1.65 7.96
N TYR A 156 7.48 -1.54 6.66
CA TYR A 156 6.84 -2.58 5.87
C TYR A 156 7.34 -2.59 4.42
N SER A 157 7.11 -3.69 3.71
CA SER A 157 7.31 -3.75 2.26
C SER A 157 6.06 -3.25 1.54
N VAL A 158 6.20 -2.54 0.42
CA VAL A 158 5.06 -2.17 -0.42
C VAL A 158 4.49 -3.41 -1.10
N ALA A 159 3.17 -3.61 -1.04
CA ALA A 159 2.52 -4.66 -1.80
C ALA A 159 2.61 -4.33 -3.30
N GLU A 160 3.19 -5.21 -4.09
CA GLU A 160 3.18 -5.07 -5.54
C GLU A 160 1.73 -5.08 -6.03
N GLN A 161 1.27 -3.91 -6.47
CA GLN A 161 0.09 -3.83 -7.32
C GLN A 161 0.44 -4.66 -8.54
N ASN A 162 -0.23 -5.81 -8.73
CA ASN A 162 -0.17 -6.57 -9.97
C ASN A 162 -0.79 -5.70 -11.06
N VAL A 163 -0.06 -4.68 -11.52
CA VAL A 163 -0.37 -3.97 -12.73
C VAL A 163 -0.21 -5.05 -13.78
N SER A 164 -1.33 -5.63 -14.22
CA SER A 164 -1.33 -6.54 -15.34
C SER A 164 -0.64 -5.77 -16.45
N GLU A 165 0.62 -6.11 -16.75
CA GLU A 165 1.25 -5.68 -17.98
C GLU A 165 0.29 -6.18 -19.05
N ILE A 166 -0.51 -5.28 -19.61
CA ILE A 166 -1.40 -5.62 -20.72
C ILE A 166 -0.41 -6.14 -21.76
N PRO A 167 -0.44 -7.44 -22.10
CA PRO A 167 0.56 -8.00 -23.00
C PRO A 167 0.39 -7.23 -24.29
N VAL A 168 1.32 -6.31 -24.60
CA VAL A 168 1.18 -5.48 -25.79
C VAL A 168 1.27 -6.45 -26.95
N PRO A 169 0.16 -6.76 -27.64
CA PRO A 169 0.06 -8.01 -28.37
C PRO A 169 0.76 -7.85 -29.71
N ALA A 170 2.09 -8.02 -29.77
CA ALA A 170 2.89 -8.04 -31.00
C ALA A 170 2.66 -6.86 -31.97
N THR A 171 1.91 -5.82 -31.61
CA THR A 171 1.56 -4.69 -32.46
C THR A 171 2.76 -3.78 -32.67
N ALA A 172 3.70 -3.77 -31.72
CA ALA A 172 5.02 -3.18 -31.91
C ALA A 172 5.80 -3.81 -33.10
N TRP A 173 5.58 -5.10 -33.41
CA TRP A 173 6.14 -5.77 -34.59
C TRP A 173 5.39 -5.43 -35.90
N LEU A 174 4.10 -5.08 -35.81
CA LEU A 174 3.29 -4.69 -36.96
C LEU A 174 3.65 -3.29 -37.48
N PHE A 175 4.09 -2.37 -36.61
CA PHE A 175 4.60 -1.07 -37.06
C PHE A 175 6.00 -1.14 -37.71
N GLY A 176 6.84 -2.10 -37.31
CA GLY A 176 8.16 -2.29 -37.93
C GLY A 176 8.09 -2.87 -39.36
N SER A 177 7.16 -3.78 -39.62
CA SER A 177 7.03 -4.46 -40.92
C SER A 177 6.30 -3.62 -41.97
N ALA A 178 5.36 -2.76 -41.56
CA ALA A 178 4.68 -1.83 -42.47
C ALA A 178 5.62 -0.78 -43.07
N LEU A 179 6.69 -0.38 -42.36
CA LEU A 179 7.65 0.62 -42.86
C LEU A 179 8.60 0.07 -43.93
N ILE A 180 8.98 -1.22 -43.82
CA ILE A 180 9.86 -1.89 -44.78
C ILE A 180 9.12 -2.21 -46.10
N GLY A 181 7.80 -2.46 -46.03
CA GLY A 181 6.99 -2.71 -47.22
C GLY A 181 6.83 -1.49 -48.15
N LEU A 182 6.96 -0.26 -47.63
CA LEU A 182 6.65 0.96 -48.38
C LEU A 182 7.84 1.54 -49.19
N THR A 183 9.07 1.10 -48.96
CA THR A 183 10.26 1.60 -49.68
C THR A 183 10.62 0.79 -50.93
N GLY A 184 9.96 -0.35 -51.18
CA GLY A 184 10.37 -1.31 -52.22
C GLY A 184 9.72 -1.21 -53.61
N VAL A 185 8.63 -0.45 -53.80
CA VAL A 185 7.90 -0.49 -55.09
C VAL A 185 8.46 0.54 -56.08
N ARG A 186 9.61 0.25 -56.68
CA ARG A 186 10.16 1.01 -57.81
C ARG A 186 9.63 0.42 -59.13
N ARG A 187 8.58 1.03 -59.68
CA ARG A 187 7.92 0.59 -60.93
C ARG A 187 8.81 0.89 -62.14
N LEU A 188 9.37 -0.14 -62.78
CA LEU A 188 10.04 -0.02 -64.08
C LEU A 188 8.99 0.17 -65.20
N LYS A 189 9.09 1.26 -65.97
CA LYS A 189 8.36 1.46 -67.22
C LYS A 189 9.17 0.88 -68.39
N ARG A 190 8.50 0.09 -69.23
CA ARG A 190 8.92 -0.24 -70.59
C ARG A 190 8.40 0.83 -71.55
#